data_AF-A0A872ZMH4-F1
#
_entry.id   AF-A0A872ZMH4-F1
#
_cell.length_a   1.000
_cell.length_b   1.000
_cell.length_c   1.000
_cell.angle_alpha   90.00
_cell.angle_beta   90.00
_cell.angle_gamma   90.00
#
_symmetry.space_group_name_H-M   'P 1'
#
loop_
_entity.id
_entity.type
_entity.pdbx_description
1 polymer ?
#
loop_
_entity_poly.entity_id
_entity_poly.type
_entity_poly.pdbx_seq_one_letter_code
_entity_poly.pdbx_strand_id
1 'polypeptide(L)'
;MNFSIFLFLIGILGFVLNRKNIILMLISIEIMLLSITFLILISSLSFDDILGQTFAIYIITIAGAESAIGLGILVAYYRFISSLITYCCSYSNNITNSHFTTNSHNKLYNS
;
A
#
# COMPACT_ATOMS: atom_id res chain seq x y z
N MET A 1 -28.16 -11.41 6.64
CA MET A 1 -27.74 -10.07 7.10
C MET A 1 -26.66 -10.11 8.18
N ASN A 2 -26.79 -10.93 9.23
CA ASN A 2 -25.83 -10.95 10.36
C ASN A 2 -24.37 -11.22 9.93
N PHE A 3 -24.15 -12.11 8.95
CA PHE A 3 -22.80 -12.42 8.47
C PHE A 3 -22.10 -11.20 7.86
N SER A 4 -22.81 -10.37 7.09
CA SER A 4 -22.26 -9.11 6.56
C SER A 4 -21.80 -8.20 7.68
N ILE A 5 -22.61 -8.06 8.74
CA ILE A 5 -22.28 -7.24 9.91
C ILE A 5 -21.02 -7.76 10.60
N PHE A 6 -20.90 -9.08 10.81
CA PHE A 6 -19.67 -9.66 11.36
C PHE A 6 -18.44 -9.36 10.50
N LEU A 7 -18.54 -9.54 9.18
CA LEU A 7 -17.44 -9.19 8.26
C LEU A 7 -17.07 -7.71 8.33
N PHE A 8 -18.06 -6.83 8.47
CA PHE A 8 -17.83 -5.39 8.60
C PHE A 8 -17.06 -5.06 9.88
N LEU A 9 -17.45 -5.66 11.00
CA LEU A 9 -16.74 -5.50 12.27
C LEU A 9 -15.31 -6.04 12.21
N ILE A 10 -15.09 -7.20 11.57
CA ILE A 10 -13.73 -7.72 11.34
C ILE A 10 -12.91 -6.73 10.50
N GLY A 11 -13.48 -6.16 9.44
CA GLY A 11 -12.81 -5.17 8.60
C GLY A 11 -12.39 -3.93 9.37
N ILE A 12 -13.29 -3.38 10.19
CA ILE A 12 -13.00 -2.22 11.06
C ILE A 12 -11.94 -2.57 12.10
N LEU A 13 -12.05 -3.72 12.75
CA LEU A 13 -11.08 -4.16 13.75
C LEU A 13 -9.70 -4.34 13.12
N GLY A 14 -9.63 -4.95 11.93
CA GLY A 14 -8.42 -5.10 11.14
C GLY A 14 -7.77 -3.76 10.80
N PHE A 15 -8.57 -2.77 10.41
CA PHE A 15 -8.10 -1.42 10.09
C PHE A 15 -7.55 -0.67 11.31
N VAL A 16 -8.24 -0.76 12.46
CA VAL A 16 -7.83 -0.04 13.69
C VAL A 16 -6.60 -0.66 14.32
N LEU A 17 -6.51 -1.99 14.38
CA LEU A 17 -5.39 -2.68 15.02
C LEU A 17 -4.09 -2.59 14.21
N ASN A 18 -4.17 -2.68 12.89
CA ASN A 18 -2.99 -2.89 12.03
C ASN A 18 -2.45 -1.60 11.38
N ARG A 19 -2.33 -0.52 12.16
CA ARG A 19 -1.88 0.82 11.69
C ARG A 19 -0.43 0.88 11.19
N LYS A 20 0.39 -0.13 11.48
CA LYS A 20 1.82 -0.17 11.13
C LYS A 20 2.08 -0.74 9.74
N ASN A 21 1.19 -1.59 9.23
CA ASN A 21 1.39 -2.34 8.00
C ASN A 21 0.39 -1.87 6.95
N ILE A 22 0.85 -1.02 6.02
CA ILE A 22 -0.01 -0.41 4.99
C ILE A 22 -0.73 -1.48 4.15
N ILE A 23 -0.07 -2.59 3.83
CA ILE A 23 -0.68 -3.71 3.09
C ILE A 23 -1.86 -4.32 3.86
N LEU A 24 -1.74 -4.50 5.18
CA LEU A 24 -2.83 -5.02 6.01
C LEU A 24 -4.00 -4.02 6.09
N MET A 25 -3.71 -2.71 6.05
CA MET A 25 -4.78 -1.70 5.97
C MET A 25 -5.54 -1.78 4.65
N LEU A 26 -4.84 -1.96 3.51
CA LEU A 26 -5.49 -2.14 2.20
C LEU A 26 -6.41 -3.38 2.18
N ILE A 27 -5.94 -4.49 2.72
CA ILE A 27 -6.75 -5.72 2.85
C ILE A 27 -7.96 -5.51 3.75
N SER A 28 -7.84 -4.71 4.82
CA SER A 28 -8.95 -4.40 5.71
C SER A 28 -10.02 -3.55 5.01
N ILE A 29 -9.62 -2.64 4.13
CA ILE A 29 -10.53 -1.82 3.30
C ILE A 29 -11.30 -2.70 2.31
N GLU A 30 -10.61 -3.64 1.64
CA GLU A 30 -11.27 -4.62 0.76
C GLU A 30 -12.33 -5.45 1.50
N ILE A 31 -12.03 -5.91 2.72
CA ILE A 31 -12.99 -6.67 3.53
C ILE A 31 -14.20 -5.80 3.93
N MET A 32 -14.00 -4.52 4.23
CA MET A 32 -15.11 -3.60 4.51
C MET A 32 -15.99 -3.38 3.27
N LEU A 33 -15.39 -3.11 2.11
CA LEU A 33 -16.13 -2.94 0.85
C LEU A 33 -16.88 -4.22 0.46
N LEU A 34 -16.25 -5.38 0.62
CA LEU A 34 -16.87 -6.68 0.37
C LEU A 34 -18.07 -6.96 1.30
N SER A 35 -17.98 -6.56 2.58
CA SER A 35 -19.09 -6.71 3.52
C SER A 35 -20.31 -5.87 3.09
N ILE A 36 -20.07 -4.63 2.64
CA ILE A 36 -21.12 -3.73 2.17
C ILE A 36 -21.77 -4.28 0.90
N THR A 37 -20.99 -4.77 -0.06
CA THR A 37 -21.55 -5.40 -1.28
C THR A 37 -22.34 -6.66 -0.96
N PHE A 38 -21.87 -7.47 0.00
CA PHE A 38 -22.57 -8.66 0.43
C PHE A 38 -23.91 -8.33 1.13
N LEU A 39 -23.97 -7.26 1.92
CA LEU A 39 -25.22 -6.77 2.50
C LEU A 39 -26.22 -6.35 1.43
N ILE A 40 -25.78 -5.57 0.43
CA ILE A 40 -26.60 -5.13 -0.70
C ILE A 40 -27.11 -6.35 -1.50
N LEU A 41 -26.23 -7.32 -1.77
CA LEU A 41 -26.56 -8.55 -2.50
C LEU A 41 -27.63 -9.38 -1.78
N ILE A 42 -27.50 -9.63 -0.48
CA ILE A 42 -28.50 -10.37 0.30
C ILE A 42 -29.84 -9.63 0.32
N SER A 43 -29.81 -8.30 0.46
CA SER A 43 -31.02 -7.48 0.44
C SER A 43 -31.71 -7.57 -0.92
N SER A 44 -30.94 -7.46 -2.00
CA SER A 44 -31.40 -7.59 -3.39
C SER A 44 -32.04 -8.95 -3.68
N LEU A 45 -31.46 -10.04 -3.17
CA LEU A 45 -32.04 -11.38 -3.26
C LEU A 45 -33.36 -11.54 -2.49
N SER A 46 -33.56 -10.76 -1.42
CA SER A 46 -34.79 -10.83 -0.62
C SER A 46 -35.96 -10.07 -1.26
N PHE A 47 -35.65 -9.08 -2.10
CA PHE A 47 -36.63 -8.23 -2.81
C PHE A 47 -36.74 -8.55 -4.31
N ASP A 48 -36.03 -9.58 -4.79
CA ASP A 48 -35.93 -9.95 -6.22
C ASP A 48 -35.57 -8.77 -7.14
N ASP A 49 -34.74 -7.84 -6.66
CA ASP A 49 -34.37 -6.63 -7.40
C ASP A 49 -33.05 -6.81 -8.17
N ILE A 50 -33.13 -6.78 -9.50
CA ILE A 50 -31.98 -6.88 -10.41
C ILE A 50 -31.02 -5.69 -10.29
N LEU A 51 -31.50 -4.51 -9.87
CA LEU A 51 -30.67 -3.31 -9.74
C LEU A 51 -29.63 -3.51 -8.62
N GLY A 52 -30.03 -4.08 -7.49
CA GLY A 52 -29.10 -4.37 -6.40
C GLY A 52 -27.98 -5.35 -6.79
N GLN A 53 -28.27 -6.32 -7.67
CA GLN A 53 -27.26 -7.27 -8.18
C GLN A 53 -26.27 -6.58 -9.13
N THR A 54 -26.75 -5.72 -10.02
CA THR A 54 -25.87 -4.97 -10.94
C THR A 54 -24.98 -3.97 -10.20
N PHE A 55 -25.51 -3.29 -9.17
CA PHE A 55 -24.72 -2.43 -8.29
C PHE A 55 -23.63 -3.21 -7.53
N ALA A 56 -23.91 -4.43 -7.06
CA ALA A 56 -22.92 -5.24 -6.36
C ALA A 56 -21.69 -5.55 -7.25
N ILE A 57 -21.90 -5.86 -8.53
CA ILE A 57 -20.81 -6.12 -9.49
C ILE A 57 -19.99 -4.84 -9.75
N TYR A 58 -20.68 -3.69 -9.85
CA TYR A 58 -20.01 -2.39 -10.01
C TYR A 58 -19.08 -2.09 -8.84
N ILE A 59 -19.55 -2.29 -7.60
CA ILE A 59 -18.76 -2.00 -6.40
C ILE A 59 -17.55 -2.95 -6.29
N ILE A 60 -17.70 -4.25 -6.59
CA ILE A 60 -16.57 -5.20 -6.60
C ILE A 60 -15.50 -4.79 -7.62
N THR A 61 -15.92 -4.30 -8.79
CA THR A 61 -15.00 -3.82 -9.83
C THR A 61 -14.25 -2.57 -9.37
N ILE A 62 -14.94 -1.62 -8.74
CA ILE A 62 -14.34 -0.40 -8.19
C ILE A 62 -13.36 -0.74 -7.05
N ALA A 63 -13.72 -1.67 -6.17
CA ALA A 63 -12.84 -2.15 -5.09
C ALA A 63 -11.52 -2.73 -5.67
N GLY A 64 -11.62 -3.62 -6.66
CA GLY A 64 -10.43 -4.15 -7.34
C GLY A 64 -9.56 -3.06 -7.98
N ALA A 65 -10.17 -2.02 -8.57
CA ALA A 65 -9.45 -0.88 -9.11
C ALA A 65 -8.76 -0.04 -8.01
N GLU A 66 -9.42 0.21 -6.88
CA GLU A 66 -8.85 0.90 -5.73
C GLU A 66 -7.61 0.17 -5.19
N SER A 67 -7.69 -1.15 -5.02
CA SER A 67 -6.56 -1.99 -4.61
C SER A 67 -5.37 -1.91 -5.58
N ALA A 68 -5.62 -1.94 -6.89
CA ALA A 68 -4.56 -1.80 -7.89
C ALA A 68 -3.84 -0.45 -7.79
N ILE A 69 -4.59 0.63 -7.58
CA ILE A 69 -4.06 1.98 -7.37
C ILE A 69 -3.27 2.05 -6.06
N GLY A 70 -3.82 1.52 -4.96
CA GLY A 70 -3.18 1.51 -3.64
C GLY A 70 -1.85 0.76 -3.64
N LEU A 71 -1.79 -0.43 -4.24
CA LEU A 71 -0.55 -1.19 -4.39
C LEU A 71 0.45 -0.47 -5.31
N GLY A 72 -0.03 0.14 -6.40
CA GLY A 72 0.80 0.90 -7.34
C GLY A 72 1.53 2.06 -6.66
N ILE A 73 0.82 2.84 -5.84
CA ILE A 73 1.42 3.91 -5.02
C ILE A 73 2.45 3.33 -4.05
N LEU A 74 2.12 2.22 -3.37
CA LEU A 74 3.02 1.60 -2.39
C LEU A 74 4.35 1.16 -3.03
N VAL A 75 4.29 0.50 -4.19
CA VAL A 75 5.48 0.06 -4.93
C VAL A 75 6.32 1.25 -5.41
N ALA A 76 5.67 2.29 -5.95
CA ALA A 76 6.37 3.50 -6.38
C ALA A 76 7.11 4.19 -5.22
N TYR A 77 6.48 4.26 -4.04
CA TYR A 77 7.06 4.82 -2.83
C TYR A 77 8.30 4.05 -2.36
N TYR A 78 8.23 2.72 -2.31
CA TYR A 78 9.39 1.89 -1.95
C TYR A 78 10.57 2.06 -2.92
N ARG A 79 10.29 2.20 -4.22
CA ARG A 79 11.34 2.44 -5.22
C ARG A 79 12.01 3.81 -5.07
N PHE A 80 11.25 4.84 -4.70
CA PHE A 80 11.78 6.18 -4.45
C PHE A 80 12.71 6.25 -3.23
N ILE A 81 12.34 5.57 -2.13
CA ILE A 81 13.23 5.49 -0.95
C ILE A 81 14.54 4.77 -1.29
N SER A 82 14.44 3.66 -2.02
CA SER A 82 15.63 2.89 -2.40
C SER A 82 16.60 3.72 -3.24
N SER A 83 16.11 4.54 -4.18
CA SER A 83 17.00 5.35 -5.01
C SER A 83 17.70 6.44 -4.19
N LEU A 84 16.99 7.13 -3.28
CA LEU A 84 17.60 8.15 -2.40
C LEU A 84 18.75 7.61 -1.55
N ILE A 85 18.60 6.41 -1.00
CA ILE A 85 19.66 5.76 -0.22
C ILE A 85 20.88 5.47 -1.09
N THR A 86 20.68 4.97 -2.32
CA THR A 86 21.79 4.73 -3.26
C THR A 86 22.53 6.02 -3.62
N TYR A 87 21.82 7.12 -3.86
CA TYR A 87 22.45 8.41 -4.16
C TYR A 87 23.29 8.95 -3.00
N CYS A 88 22.77 8.92 -1.77
CA CYS A 88 23.54 9.34 -0.59
C CYS A 88 24.78 8.48 -0.35
N CYS A 89 24.66 7.15 -0.51
CA CYS A 89 25.78 6.23 -0.38
C CYS A 89 26.86 6.49 -1.46
N SER A 90 26.43 6.72 -2.69
CA SER A 90 27.33 7.05 -3.80
C SER A 90 28.03 8.40 -3.57
N TYR A 91 27.33 9.41 -3.07
CA TYR A 91 27.90 10.72 -2.77
C TYR A 91 28.92 10.66 -1.62
N SER A 92 28.62 9.93 -0.54
CA SER A 92 29.55 9.75 0.58
C SER A 92 30.84 9.03 0.17
N ASN A 93 30.75 8.00 -0.68
CA ASN A 93 31.92 7.28 -1.20
C ASN A 93 32.78 8.13 -2.14
N ASN A 94 32.19 9.11 -2.82
CA ASN A 94 32.94 10.01 -3.70
C ASN A 94 33.74 11.04 -2.87
N ILE A 95 33.17 11.53 -1.76
CA ILE A 95 33.86 12.43 -0.82
C ILE A 95 35.03 11.71 -0.14
N THR A 96 34.84 10.49 0.37
CA THR A 96 35.92 9.74 1.03
C THR A 96 37.07 9.41 0.08
N ASN A 97 36.78 9.04 -1.17
CA ASN A 97 37.82 8.82 -2.18
C ASN A 97 38.56 10.12 -2.53
N SER A 98 37.85 11.23 -2.70
CA SER A 98 38.51 12.53 -2.96
C SER A 98 39.45 12.95 -1.82
N HIS A 99 39.03 12.75 -0.56
CA HIS A 99 39.83 13.09 0.62
C HIS A 99 41.02 12.13 0.85
N PHE A 100 40.96 10.91 0.32
CA PHE A 100 42.08 9.96 0.35
C PHE A 100 43.14 10.29 -0.72
N THR A 101 42.72 10.73 -1.91
CA THR A 101 43.66 11.14 -2.97
C THR A 101 44.46 12.40 -2.65
N THR A 102 43.88 13.36 -1.92
CA THR A 102 44.60 14.57 -1.49
C THR A 102 45.61 14.27 -0.37
N ASN A 103 45.29 13.34 0.53
CA ASN A 103 46.20 12.92 1.60
C ASN A 103 47.36 12.05 1.09
N SER A 104 47.17 11.24 0.05
CA SER A 104 48.25 10.46 -0.56
C SER A 104 49.18 11.32 -1.42
N HIS A 105 48.67 12.32 -2.14
CA HIS A 105 49.50 13.28 -2.90
C HIS A 105 50.33 14.20 -2.00
N ASN A 106 49.78 14.69 -0.87
CA ASN A 106 50.55 15.52 0.07
C ASN A 106 51.68 14.77 0.79
N LYS A 107 51.59 13.44 0.92
CA LYS A 107 52.66 12.64 1.54
C LYS A 107 53.84 12.37 0.61
N LEU A 108 53.64 12.43 -0.71
CA LEU A 108 54.68 12.27 -1.72
C LEU A 108 55.49 13.55 -1.99
N TYR A 109 54.92 14.72 -1.72
CA TYR A 109 55.58 16.03 -1.94
C TYR A 109 56.39 16.54 -0.73
N ASN A 110 56.20 15.93 0.44
CA ASN A 110 56.82 16.32 1.71
C ASN A 110 57.87 15.31 2.21
N SER A 111 58.44 14.49 1.32
CA SER A 111 59.41 13.44 1.64
C SER A 111 60.71 13.57 0.85
#